data_AF-A0A737L4U9-F1
#
_entry.id   AF-A0A737L4U9-F1
#
_cell.length_a   1.000
_cell.length_b   1.000
_cell.length_c   1.000
_cell.angle_alpha   90.00
_cell.angle_beta   90.00
_cell.angle_gamma   90.00
#
_symmetry.space_group_name_H-M   'P 1'
#
loop_
_entity.id
_entity.type
_entity.pdbx_description
1 polymer ?
#
loop_
_entity_poly.entity_id
_entity_poly.type
_entity_poly.pdbx_seq_one_letter_code
_entity_poly.pdbx_strand_id
1 'polypeptide(L)'
;AGILKGEYGHTPVPVNAALQARVLEGGAPVTCRPADLLKPELAELEADVRRQAQEKGIQLAGNAIDDVLTVALFPQIGLKFLENRHNPAAFEPVPQAEAAQPVAKAEKPAA
;
A
#
# COMPACT_ATOMS: atom_id res chain seq x y z
N ALA A 1 -16.18 2.97 5.50
CA ALA A 1 -17.09 3.96 4.88
C ALA A 1 -16.49 5.37 4.91
N GLY A 2 -15.24 5.53 4.46
CA GLY A 2 -14.50 6.77 4.69
C GLY A 2 -14.98 7.98 3.89
N ILE A 3 -15.59 7.76 2.72
CA ILE A 3 -16.21 8.84 1.92
C ILE A 3 -17.30 9.56 2.73
N LEU A 4 -18.18 8.80 3.40
CA LEU A 4 -19.25 9.38 4.23
C LEU A 4 -18.71 10.05 5.50
N LYS A 5 -17.57 9.57 6.01
CA LYS A 5 -16.88 10.17 7.15
C LYS A 5 -16.05 11.40 6.78
N GLY A 6 -15.84 11.69 5.49
CA GLY A 6 -14.97 12.78 5.03
C GLY A 6 -13.47 12.46 5.07
N GLU A 7 -13.08 11.20 5.35
CA GLU A 7 -11.68 10.76 5.46
C GLU A 7 -10.91 10.87 4.13
N TYR A 8 -11.63 10.94 3.01
CA TYR A 8 -11.10 11.12 1.66
C TYR A 8 -11.24 12.55 1.13
N GLY A 9 -11.69 13.49 1.98
CA GLY A 9 -11.99 14.86 1.61
C GLY A 9 -13.43 15.09 1.15
N HIS A 10 -13.66 16.23 0.50
CA HIS A 10 -14.99 16.67 0.09
C HIS A 10 -15.45 16.00 -1.21
N THR A 11 -16.70 15.58 -1.20
CA THR A 11 -17.41 15.16 -2.41
C THR A 11 -17.93 16.39 -3.18
N PRO A 12 -18.11 16.31 -4.52
CA PRO A 12 -18.61 17.44 -5.31
C PRO A 12 -20.02 17.90 -4.94
N VAL A 13 -20.84 16.98 -4.40
CA VAL A 13 -22.21 17.21 -3.95
C VAL A 13 -22.42 16.56 -2.58
N PRO A 14 -23.39 17.04 -1.77
CA PRO A 14 -23.65 16.44 -0.46
C PRO A 14 -23.93 14.94 -0.55
N VAL A 15 -23.35 14.19 0.38
CA VAL A 15 -23.63 12.76 0.54
C VAL A 15 -25.04 12.54 1.12
N ASN A 16 -25.55 11.32 1.01
CA ASN A 16 -26.83 10.97 1.61
C ASN A 16 -26.77 11.09 3.15
N ALA A 17 -27.59 11.98 3.72
CA ALA A 17 -27.57 12.31 5.15
C ALA A 17 -27.92 11.11 6.05
N ALA A 18 -28.87 10.27 5.66
CA ALA A 18 -29.26 9.10 6.45
C ALA A 18 -28.13 8.05 6.51
N LEU A 19 -27.45 7.82 5.39
CA LEU A 19 -26.29 6.92 5.34
C LEU A 19 -25.09 7.49 6.10
N GLN A 20 -24.85 8.80 6.00
CA GLN A 20 -23.80 9.48 6.73
C GLN A 20 -24.03 9.38 8.25
N ALA A 21 -25.24 9.70 8.73
CA ALA A 21 -25.57 9.59 10.15
C ALA A 21 -25.38 8.16 10.70
N ARG A 22 -25.72 7.13 9.92
CA ARG A 22 -25.51 5.73 10.30
C ARG A 22 -24.04 5.35 10.42
N VAL A 23 -23.17 5.91 9.59
CA VAL A 23 -21.73 5.62 9.59
C VAL A 23 -20.96 6.43 10.64
N LEU A 24 -21.50 7.59 11.01
CA LEU A 24 -20.88 8.46 12.01
C LEU A 24 -21.16 8.02 13.45
N GLU A 25 -22.24 7.27 13.69
CA GLU A 25 -22.59 6.74 15.03
C GLU A 25 -22.61 7.84 16.13
N GLY A 26 -23.11 9.03 15.78
CA GLY A 26 -23.15 10.20 16.67
C GLY A 26 -21.91 11.10 16.62
N GLY A 27 -20.87 10.74 15.85
CA GLY A 27 -19.70 11.56 15.58
C GLY A 27 -19.95 12.65 14.53
N ALA A 28 -18.95 13.53 14.36
CA ALA A 28 -18.93 14.54 13.31
C ALA A 28 -18.09 14.08 12.10
N PRO A 29 -18.47 14.43 10.87
CA PRO A 29 -17.65 14.14 9.69
C PRO A 29 -16.41 15.04 9.66
N VAL A 30 -15.35 14.56 9.02
CA VAL A 30 -14.16 15.34 8.68
C VAL A 30 -14.51 16.37 7.60
N THR A 31 -14.25 17.64 7.88
CA THR A 31 -14.57 18.78 6.99
C THR A 31 -13.35 19.63 6.64
N CYS A 32 -12.15 19.29 7.11
CA CYS A 32 -10.90 19.91 6.69
C CYS A 32 -10.19 19.03 5.64
N ARG A 33 -8.97 19.45 5.22
CA ARG A 33 -8.08 18.56 4.45
C ARG A 33 -7.63 17.44 5.39
N PRO A 34 -7.85 16.14 5.09
CA PRO A 34 -7.58 15.05 6.02
C PRO A 34 -6.14 15.02 6.56
N ALA A 35 -5.16 15.44 5.76
CA ALA A 35 -3.77 15.53 6.16
C ALA A 35 -3.50 16.51 7.32
N ASP A 36 -4.39 17.48 7.57
CA ASP A 36 -4.26 18.43 8.68
C ASP A 36 -4.48 17.76 10.05
N LEU A 37 -5.06 16.56 10.07
CA LEU A 37 -5.27 15.74 11.26
C LEU A 37 -4.13 14.74 11.50
N LEU A 38 -3.22 14.57 10.52
CA LEU A 38 -2.09 13.65 10.62
C LEU A 38 -0.91 14.32 11.31
N LYS A 39 -0.21 13.55 12.14
CA LYS A 39 1.04 13.98 12.75
C LYS A 39 2.20 13.71 11.79
N PRO A 40 3.29 14.50 11.81
CA PRO A 40 4.51 14.14 11.10
C PRO A 40 5.05 12.79 11.60
N GLU A 41 5.33 11.87 10.68
CA GLU A 41 5.67 10.47 10.99
C GLU A 41 7.10 10.06 10.58
N LEU A 42 7.80 10.90 9.81
CA LEU A 42 9.05 10.50 9.17
C LEU A 42 10.14 10.05 10.16
N ALA A 43 10.32 10.79 11.26
CA ALA A 43 11.34 10.47 12.25
C ALA A 43 11.07 9.13 12.96
N GLU A 44 9.79 8.82 13.23
CA GLU A 44 9.38 7.56 13.85
C GLU A 44 9.59 6.40 12.87
N LEU A 45 9.19 6.58 11.61
CA LEU A 45 9.39 5.59 10.54
C LEU A 45 10.87 5.30 10.29
N GLU A 46 11.73 6.33 10.27
CA GLU A 46 13.17 6.15 10.12
C GLU A 46 13.76 5.30 11.25
N ALA A 47 13.36 5.57 12.50
CA ALA A 47 13.83 4.82 13.65
C ALA A 47 13.36 3.35 13.59
N ASP A 48 12.09 3.12 13.25
CA ASP A 48 11.52 1.78 13.18
C ASP A 48 12.12 0.94 12.03
N VAL A 49 12.31 1.53 10.86
CA VAL A 49 12.92 0.82 9.71
C VAL A 49 14.37 0.49 9.99
N ARG A 50 15.14 1.39 10.62
CA ARG A 50 16.53 1.11 11.02
C ARG A 50 16.59 -0.02 12.05
N ARG A 51 15.69 -0.01 13.04
CA ARG A 51 15.60 -1.08 14.04
C ARG A 51 15.26 -2.42 13.39
N GLN A 52 14.22 -2.47 12.55
CA GLN A 52 13.82 -3.69 11.84
C GLN A 52 14.95 -4.21 10.93
N ALA A 53 15.66 -3.32 10.25
CA ALA A 53 16.79 -3.68 9.40
C ALA A 53 17.94 -4.30 10.22
N GLN A 54 18.26 -3.74 11.39
CA GLN A 54 19.25 -4.30 12.31
C GLN A 54 18.84 -5.67 12.85
N GLU A 55 17.59 -5.82 13.32
CA GLU A 55 17.04 -7.07 13.86
C GLU A 55 17.04 -8.20 12.82
N LYS A 56 16.79 -7.87 11.54
CA LYS A 56 16.67 -8.83 10.44
C LYS A 56 17.92 -8.95 9.56
N GLY A 57 18.98 -8.21 9.86
CA GLY A 57 20.22 -8.20 9.07
C GLY A 57 20.04 -7.66 7.64
N ILE A 58 19.08 -6.75 7.44
CA ILE A 58 18.79 -6.14 6.13
C ILE A 58 19.80 -5.02 5.87
N GLN A 59 20.45 -5.08 4.72
CA GLN A 59 21.29 -3.98 4.25
C GLN A 59 20.41 -2.90 3.60
N LEU A 60 20.30 -1.76 4.27
CA LEU A 60 19.65 -0.57 3.70
C LEU A 60 20.48 0.03 2.55
N ALA A 61 19.80 0.73 1.66
CA ALA A 61 20.42 1.48 0.57
C ALA A 61 21.34 2.59 1.09
N GLY A 62 22.26 3.07 0.24
CA GLY A 62 23.14 4.20 0.58
C GLY A 62 22.35 5.44 1.02
N ASN A 63 21.21 5.69 0.36
CA ASN A 63 20.19 6.64 0.80
C ASN A 63 19.08 5.88 1.53
N ALA A 64 19.27 5.60 2.82
CA ALA A 64 18.31 4.83 3.62
C ALA A 64 16.88 5.42 3.63
N ILE A 65 16.72 6.71 3.32
CA ILE A 65 15.42 7.37 3.20
C ILE A 65 14.52 6.72 2.14
N ASP A 66 15.08 6.21 1.05
CA ASP A 66 14.30 5.55 -0.02
C ASP A 66 13.67 4.24 0.47
N ASP A 67 14.39 3.53 1.35
CA ASP A 67 13.91 2.30 1.98
C ASP A 67 12.86 2.60 3.04
N VAL A 68 13.04 3.68 3.79
CA VAL A 68 12.04 4.18 4.75
C VAL A 68 10.75 4.53 4.03
N LEU A 69 10.82 5.24 2.91
CA LEU A 69 9.64 5.57 2.09
C LEU A 69 8.99 4.31 1.49
N THR A 70 9.79 3.31 1.07
CA THR A 70 9.28 2.02 0.57
C THR A 70 8.46 1.30 1.64
N VAL A 71 8.97 1.24 2.87
CA VAL A 71 8.25 0.61 4.00
C VAL A 71 7.07 1.47 4.46
N ALA A 72 7.18 2.81 4.44
CA ALA A 72 6.07 3.69 4.78
C ALA A 72 4.87 3.49 3.84
N LEU A 73 5.12 3.41 2.53
CA LEU A 73 4.08 3.20 1.53
C LEU A 73 3.52 1.77 1.57
N PHE A 74 4.37 0.79 1.87
CA PHE A 74 4.01 -0.63 1.90
C PHE A 74 4.65 -1.35 3.09
N PRO A 75 4.10 -1.28 4.32
CA PRO A 75 4.80 -1.75 5.51
C PRO A 75 5.26 -3.21 5.45
N GLN A 76 4.33 -4.12 5.15
CA GLN A 76 4.63 -5.55 5.11
C GLN A 76 5.36 -5.96 3.83
N ILE A 77 4.95 -5.43 2.68
CA ILE A 77 5.50 -5.82 1.38
C ILE A 77 6.86 -5.16 1.13
N GLY A 78 7.01 -3.90 1.48
CA GLY A 78 8.27 -3.16 1.44
C GLY A 78 9.32 -3.84 2.31
N LEU A 79 9.00 -4.22 3.55
CA LEU A 79 9.95 -4.95 4.39
C LEU A 79 10.35 -6.30 3.79
N LYS A 80 9.38 -7.10 3.32
CA LYS A 80 9.66 -8.38 2.62
C LYS A 80 10.52 -8.18 1.36
N PHE A 81 10.29 -7.09 0.63
CA PHE A 81 11.11 -6.73 -0.52
C PHE A 81 12.55 -6.41 -0.09
N LEU A 82 12.73 -5.62 0.98
CA LEU A 82 14.07 -5.29 1.49
C LEU A 82 14.83 -6.54 1.96
N GLU A 83 14.17 -7.46 2.65
CA GLU A 83 14.74 -8.77 3.05
C GLU A 83 15.24 -9.58 1.84
N ASN A 84 14.59 -9.42 0.68
CA ASN A 84 14.87 -10.20 -0.52
C ASN A 84 15.52 -9.39 -1.64
N ARG A 85 15.93 -8.14 -1.41
CA ARG A 85 16.37 -7.19 -2.46
C ARG A 85 17.41 -7.76 -3.43
N HIS A 86 18.29 -8.63 -2.93
CA HIS A 86 19.35 -9.26 -3.71
C HIS A 86 19.15 -10.78 -3.87
N ASN A 87 17.91 -11.25 -3.75
CA ASN A 87 17.52 -12.64 -3.87
C ASN A 87 16.60 -12.86 -5.09
N PRO A 88 17.16 -13.19 -6.27
CA PRO A 88 16.37 -13.44 -7.48
C PRO A 88 15.34 -14.58 -7.32
N ALA A 89 15.58 -15.55 -6.44
CA ALA A 89 14.66 -16.67 -6.21
C ALA A 89 13.38 -16.28 -5.46
N ALA A 90 13.35 -15.11 -4.82
CA ALA A 90 12.16 -14.58 -4.15
C ALA A 90 11.21 -13.83 -5.10
N PHE A 91 11.61 -13.60 -6.35
CA PHE A 91 10.84 -12.86 -7.33
C PHE A 91 10.53 -13.71 -8.56
N GLU A 92 9.52 -13.29 -9.31
CA GLU A 92 9.22 -13.90 -10.60
C GLU A 92 10.41 -13.70 -11.57
N PRO A 93 10.68 -14.68 -12.44
CA PRO A 93 11.70 -14.51 -13.48
C PRO A 93 11.33 -13.34 -14.37
N VAL A 94 12.35 -12.61 -14.83
CA VAL A 94 12.16 -11.50 -15.77
C VAL A 94 11.33 -12.01 -16.95
N PRO A 95 10.25 -11.31 -17.35
CA PRO A 95 9.47 -11.71 -18.51
C PRO A 95 10.37 -11.95 -19.71
N GLN A 96 10.48 -13.21 -20.13
CA GLN A 96 11.17 -13.54 -21.37
C GLN A 96 10.21 -13.21 -22.50
N ALA A 97 10.67 -12.47 -23.49
CA ALA A 97 9.95 -12.31 -24.75
C ALA A 97 10.01 -13.65 -25.53
N GLU A 98 9.35 -14.69 -25.02
CA GLU A 98 9.16 -15.92 -25.78
C GLU A 98 8.05 -15.69 -26.80
N ALA A 99 8.38 -15.96 -28.07
CA ALA A 99 7.47 -15.91 -29.19
C ALA A 99 6.12 -16.57 -28.84
N ALA A 100 5.02 -15.87 -29.13
CA ALA A 100 3.67 -16.35 -28.91
C ALA A 100 3.50 -17.79 -29.46
N GLN A 101 3.57 -18.78 -28.59
CA GLN A 101 3.17 -20.13 -28.94
C GLN A 101 1.63 -20.16 -28.95
N PRO A 102 0.99 -20.57 -30.06
CA PRO A 102 -0.46 -20.59 -30.14
C PRO A 102 -1.01 -21.61 -29.14
N VAL A 103 -1.81 -21.11 -28.20
CA VAL A 103 -2.57 -21.94 -27.26
C VAL A 103 -3.46 -22.87 -28.08
N ALA A 104 -3.26 -24.18 -27.97
CA ALA A 104 -4.17 -25.17 -28.55
C ALA A 104 -5.57 -24.92 -27.99
N LYS A 105 -6.55 -24.73 -28.89
CA LYS A 105 -7.95 -24.53 -28.53
C LYS A 105 -8.39 -25.70 -27.65
N ALA A 106 -8.83 -25.40 -26.43
CA ALA A 106 -9.59 -26.34 -25.63
C ALA A 106 -10.92 -26.61 -26.34
N GLU A 107 -11.08 -27.81 -26.89
CA GLU A 107 -12.39 -28.32 -27.31
C GLU A 107 -13.29 -28.43 -26.07
N LYS A 108 -14.41 -27.70 -26.09
CA LYS A 108 -15.49 -27.90 -25.11
C LYS A 108 -16.07 -29.31 -25.31
N PRO A 109 -16.33 -30.09 -24.25
CA PRO A 109 -17.18 -31.25 -24.38
C PRO A 109 -18.60 -30.80 -24.73
N ALA A 110 -19.18 -31.44 -25.74
CA ALA A 110 -20.54 -31.23 -26.21
C ALA A 110 -21.58 -31.65 -25.14
N ALA A 111 -22.74 -31.01 -25.22
CA ALA A 111 -23.91 -31.20 -24.36
C ALA A 111 -24.51 -32.62 -24.47
#